data_AF-A0AAW7D465-F1
#
_entry.id   AF-A0AAW7D465-F1
#
_cell.length_a   1.000
_cell.length_b   1.000
_cell.length_c   1.000
_cell.angle_alpha   90.00
_cell.angle_beta   90.00
_cell.angle_gamma   90.00
#
_symmetry.space_group_name_H-M   'P 1'
#
loop_
_entity.id
_entity.type
_entity.pdbx_description
1 polymer ?
#
loop_
_entity_poly.entity_id
_entity_poly.type
_entity_poly.pdbx_seq_one_letter_code
_entity_poly.pdbx_strand_id
1 'polypeptide(L)'
;MTEQELKALTNETLIEKSKKVKTYALINAGLIGVFIGVALFSALQKGMGFFTVFPLFFVFLLAKKGQEYRIFEKELKHRNLK
;
A
#
# COMPACT_ATOMS: atom_id res chain seq x y z
N MET A 1 6.34 -10.17 0.78
CA MET A 1 7.56 -10.54 1.54
C MET A 1 7.20 -11.59 2.57
N THR A 2 8.06 -12.58 2.78
CA THR A 2 7.80 -13.65 3.75
C THR A 2 8.36 -13.24 5.13
N GLU A 3 7.69 -13.60 6.23
CA GLU A 3 8.15 -13.28 7.60
C GLU A 3 9.60 -13.72 7.86
N GLN A 4 10.06 -14.79 7.23
CA GLN A 4 11.42 -15.30 7.36
C GLN A 4 12.48 -14.36 6.76
N GLU A 5 12.20 -13.72 5.62
CA GLU A 5 13.09 -12.72 5.01
C GLU A 5 13.17 -11.46 5.87
N LEU A 6 12.07 -11.14 6.55
CA LEU A 6 11.99 -10.01 7.46
C LEU A 6 12.85 -10.24 8.70
N LYS A 7 12.88 -11.49 9.18
CA LYS A 7 13.64 -11.87 10.37
C LYS A 7 15.16 -11.87 10.16
N ALA A 8 15.60 -12.11 8.92
CA ALA A 8 17.00 -12.18 8.52
C ALA A 8 17.66 -10.80 8.29
N LEU A 9 16.87 -9.72 8.25
CA LEU A 9 17.38 -8.36 8.07
C LEU A 9 17.97 -7.80 9.37
N THR A 10 19.13 -7.15 9.27
CA THR A 10 19.78 -6.42 10.38
C THR A 10 18.92 -5.24 10.84
N ASN A 11 18.97 -4.88 12.13
CA ASN A 11 18.14 -3.84 12.72
C ASN A 11 18.18 -2.50 11.94
N GLU A 12 19.34 -2.08 11.44
CA GLU A 12 19.49 -0.85 10.65
C GLU A 12 18.72 -0.90 9.32
N THR A 13 18.86 -2.00 8.58
CA THR A 13 18.15 -2.23 7.31
C THR A 13 16.63 -2.31 7.52
N LEU A 14 16.20 -2.84 8.67
CA LEU A 14 14.80 -2.94 9.04
C LEU A 14 14.18 -1.56 9.30
N ILE A 15 14.93 -0.68 9.99
CA ILE A 15 14.52 0.70 10.27
C ILE A 15 14.48 1.54 8.98
N GLU A 16 15.48 1.43 8.10
CA GLU A 16 15.50 2.15 6.82
C GLU A 16 14.31 1.75 5.94
N LYS A 17 14.06 0.44 5.85
CA LYS A 17 12.93 -0.12 5.11
C LYS A 17 11.60 0.34 5.71
N SER A 18 11.47 0.44 7.03
CA SER A 18 10.26 0.97 7.69
C SER A 18 9.91 2.40 7.28
N LYS A 19 10.92 3.27 7.11
CA LYS A 19 10.72 4.65 6.64
C LYS A 19 10.21 4.66 5.20
N LYS A 20 10.85 3.86 4.33
CA LYS A 20 10.42 3.70 2.94
C LYS A 20 8.98 3.20 2.85
N VAL A 21 8.60 2.20 3.65
CA VAL A 21 7.23 1.69 3.59
C VAL A 21 6.20 2.73 4.04
N LYS A 22 6.49 3.56 5.05
CA LYS A 22 5.60 4.68 5.43
C LYS A 22 5.39 5.66 4.29
N THR A 23 6.46 6.05 3.59
CA THR A 23 6.38 6.92 2.42
C THR A 23 5.55 6.27 1.31
N TYR A 24 5.78 4.99 1.01
CA TYR A 24 4.98 4.27 0.02
C TYR A 24 3.51 4.14 0.43
N ALA A 25 3.21 3.94 1.71
CA ALA A 25 1.84 3.88 2.21
C ALA A 25 1.10 5.21 1.98
N LEU A 26 1.76 6.34 2.22
CA LEU A 26 1.20 7.67 1.96
C LEU A 26 0.96 7.90 0.46
N ILE A 27 1.94 7.58 -0.39
CA ILE A 27 1.80 7.70 -1.85
C ILE A 27 0.67 6.80 -2.36
N ASN A 28 0.61 5.55 -1.90
CA ASN A 28 -0.44 4.61 -2.29
C ASN A 28 -1.83 5.10 -1.85
N ALA A 29 -1.96 5.66 -0.66
CA ALA A 29 -3.22 6.25 -0.20
C ALA A 29 -3.66 7.42 -1.08
N GLY A 30 -2.73 8.30 -1.47
CA GLY A 30 -2.99 9.37 -2.43
C GLY A 30 -3.44 8.85 -3.80
N LEU A 31 -2.73 7.85 -4.35
CA LEU A 31 -3.09 7.20 -5.62
C LEU A 31 -4.47 6.55 -5.57
N ILE A 32 -4.81 5.87 -4.47
CA ILE A 32 -6.13 5.28 -4.27
C ILE A 32 -7.21 6.37 -4.32
N GLY A 33 -7.00 7.50 -3.63
CA GLY A 33 -7.92 8.63 -3.66
C GLY A 33 -8.12 9.19 -5.07
N VAL A 34 -7.03 9.37 -5.83
CA VAL A 34 -7.08 9.82 -7.23
C VAL A 34 -7.85 8.82 -8.10
N PHE A 35 -7.57 7.52 -7.97
CA PHE A 35 -8.25 6.50 -8.77
C PHE A 35 -9.75 6.41 -8.48
N ILE A 36 -10.14 6.50 -7.21
CA ILE A 36 -11.56 6.57 -6.83
C ILE A 36 -12.20 7.84 -7.39
N GLY A 37 -11.52 8.99 -7.28
CA GLY A 37 -12.00 10.25 -7.83
C GLY A 37 -12.24 10.20 -9.34
N VAL A 38 -11.27 9.67 -10.10
CA VAL A 38 -11.39 9.47 -11.55
C VAL A 38 -12.51 8.48 -11.88
N ALA A 39 -12.62 7.38 -11.13
CA ALA A 39 -13.68 6.40 -11.35
C ALA A 39 -15.08 7.01 -11.15
N LEU A 40 -15.29 7.77 -10.07
CA LEU A 40 -16.54 8.46 -9.80
C LEU A 40 -16.85 9.52 -10.86
N PHE A 41 -15.87 10.38 -11.20
CA PHE A 41 -16.05 11.41 -12.22
C PHE A 41 -16.41 10.80 -13.58
N SER A 42 -15.70 9.74 -13.98
CA SER A 42 -15.98 9.02 -15.22
C SER A 42 -17.35 8.34 -15.19
N ALA A 43 -17.74 7.72 -14.07
CA ALA A 43 -19.03 7.06 -13.93
C ALA A 43 -20.20 8.04 -14.12
N LEU A 44 -20.08 9.26 -13.58
CA LEU A 44 -21.11 10.30 -13.67
C LEU A 44 -21.17 10.95 -15.07
N GLN A 45 -20.02 11.25 -15.68
CA GLN A 45 -19.97 11.96 -16.96
C GLN A 45 -20.12 11.04 -18.19
N LYS A 46 -19.50 9.87 -18.16
CA LYS A 46 -19.36 8.96 -19.31
C LYS A 46 -20.04 7.60 -19.09
N GLY A 47 -20.67 7.39 -17.93
CA GLY A 47 -21.22 6.10 -17.52
C GLY A 47 -20.15 5.14 -16.98
N MET A 48 -20.59 3.95 -16.56
CA MET A 48 -19.68 2.88 -16.11
C MET A 48 -18.97 2.26 -17.32
N GLY A 49 -17.69 2.54 -17.48
CA GLY A 49 -16.88 2.03 -18.59
C GLY A 49 -15.47 1.65 -18.16
N PHE A 50 -14.57 1.49 -19.13
CA PHE A 50 -13.18 1.11 -18.89
C PHE A 50 -12.49 2.03 -17.87
N PHE A 51 -12.68 3.34 -17.99
CA PHE A 51 -12.09 4.34 -17.07
C PHE A 51 -12.71 4.34 -15.66
N THR A 52 -13.80 3.62 -15.43
CA THR A 52 -14.37 3.40 -14.09
C THR A 52 -13.79 2.15 -13.46
N VAL A 53 -13.73 1.05 -14.23
CA VAL A 53 -13.29 -0.26 -13.73
C VAL A 53 -11.77 -0.36 -13.62
N PHE A 54 -11.04 0.21 -14.59
CA PHE A 54 -9.59 0.14 -14.65
C PHE A 54 -8.92 0.79 -13.43
N PRO A 55 -9.25 2.03 -13.00
CA PRO A 55 -8.67 2.60 -11.78
C PRO A 55 -9.01 1.79 -10.53
N LEU A 56 -10.23 1.25 -10.42
CA LEU A 56 -10.65 0.40 -9.30
C LEU A 56 -9.84 -0.90 -9.21
N PHE A 57 -9.44 -1.48 -10.34
CA PHE A 57 -8.56 -2.65 -10.35
C PHE A 57 -7.20 -2.34 -9.72
N PHE A 58 -6.61 -1.18 -10.01
CA PHE A 58 -5.36 -0.76 -9.36
C PHE A 58 -5.54 -0.51 -7.87
N VAL A 59 -6.66 0.09 -7.45
CA VAL A 59 -6.99 0.27 -6.02
C VAL A 59 -6.98 -1.08 -5.30
N PHE A 60 -7.57 -2.12 -5.88
CA PHE A 60 -7.57 -3.46 -5.30
C PHE A 60 -6.15 -4.03 -5.15
N LEU A 61 -5.31 -3.91 -6.19
CA LEU A 61 -3.91 -4.34 -6.15
C LEU A 61 -3.10 -3.59 -5.08
N LEU A 62 -3.28 -2.27 -4.99
CA LEU A 62 -2.61 -1.40 -4.02
C LEU A 62 -3.04 -1.73 -2.58
N ALA A 63 -4.34 -1.95 -2.36
CA ALA A 63 -4.88 -2.33 -1.05
C ALA A 63 -4.32 -3.67 -0.56
N LYS A 64 -4.16 -4.66 -1.46
CA LYS A 64 -3.58 -5.96 -1.11
C LYS A 64 -2.12 -5.84 -0.65
N LYS A 65 -1.32 -4.99 -1.30
CA LYS A 65 0.08 -4.70 -0.87
C LYS A 65 0.14 -4.01 0.49
N GLY A 66 -0.86 -3.19 0.83
CA GLY A 66 -0.96 -2.56 2.15
C GLY A 66 -1.08 -3.54 3.32
N GLN A 67 -1.60 -4.76 3.09
CA GLN A 67 -1.69 -5.78 4.14
C GLN A 67 -0.32 -6.34 4.55
N GLU A 68 0.64 -6.45 3.63
CA GLU A 68 2.01 -6.87 3.97
C GLU A 68 2.71 -5.89 4.93
N TYR A 69 2.40 -4.59 4.85
CA TYR A 69 2.93 -3.60 5.79
C TYR A 69 2.47 -3.84 7.23
N ARG A 70 1.22 -4.30 7.42
CA ARG A 70 0.70 -4.60 8.77
C ARG A 70 1.46 -5.75 9.42
N ILE A 71 1.95 -6.71 8.62
CA ILE A 71 2.79 -7.80 9.09
C ILE A 71 4.20 -7.27 9.44
N PHE A 72 4.73 -6.37 8.61
CA PHE A 72 6.01 -5.70 8.84
C PHE A 72 6.04 -4.86 10.13
N GLU A 73 4.97 -4.10 10.40
CA GLU A 73 4.85 -3.32 11.64
C GLU A 73 4.74 -4.19 12.90
N LYS A 74 4.09 -5.35 12.80
CA LYS A 74 4.02 -6.30 13.93
C LYS A 74 5.39 -6.84 14.31
N GLU A 75 6.23 -7.19 13.34
CA GLU A 75 7.59 -7.69 13.59
C GLU A 75 8.49 -6.58 14.18
N LEU A 76 8.35 -5.33 13.71
CA LEU A 76 9.07 -4.18 14.30
C LEU A 76 8.72 -3.95 15.77
N LYS A 77 7.43 -4.01 16.11
CA LYS A 77 6.95 -3.92 17.50
C LYS A 77 7.44 -5.09 18.35
N HIS A 78 7.41 -6.31 17.80
CA HIS A 78 7.90 -7.50 18.49
C HIS A 78 9.39 -7.39 18.87
N ARG A 79 10.18 -6.67 18.07
CA ARG A 79 11.62 -6.45 18.31
C ARG A 79 11.93 -5.20 19.16
N ASN A 80 10.93 -4.49 19.68
CA ASN A 80 11.10 -3.21 20.39
C ASN A 80 11.90 -2.15 19.62
N LEU A 81 11.89 -2.22 18.29
CA LEU A 81 12.58 -1.24 17.44
C LEU A 81 11.71 0.01 17.19
N LYS A 82 10.45 -0.01 17.66
CA LYS A 82 9.53 1.13 17.70
C LYS A 82 8.29 0.88 18.55
#